data_AF-E0Q7F3-F1
#
_entry.id   AF-E0Q7F3-F1
#
_cell.length_a   1.000
_cell.length_b   1.000
_cell.length_c   1.000
_cell.angle_alpha   90.00
_cell.angle_beta   90.00
_cell.angle_gamma   90.00
#
_symmetry.space_group_name_H-M   'P 1'
#
loop_
_entity.id
_entity.type
_entity.pdbx_description
1 polymer ?
#
loop_
_entity_poly.entity_id
_entity_poly.type
_entity_poly.pdbx_seq_one_letter_code
_entity_poly.pdbx_strand_id
1 'polypeptide(L)'
;MTSVHESLTDWETLPAKELANHRAIAVTVNDTVIDGRLIYHDRKTSHSRFETLNFDAISRPVIVSINETGNLLAKELFKAINILKETK
;
A
#
# COMPACT_ATOMS: atom_id res chain seq x y z
N MET A 1 -19.90 14.33 -13.59
CA MET A 1 -19.93 13.01 -12.92
C MET A 1 -18.60 12.82 -12.23
N THR A 2 -18.55 12.89 -10.90
CA THR A 2 -17.36 12.50 -10.15
C THR A 2 -17.21 10.99 -10.27
N SER A 3 -16.18 10.50 -10.97
CA SER A 3 -15.85 9.07 -10.95
C SER A 3 -15.56 8.68 -9.51
N VAL A 4 -16.55 8.07 -8.85
CA VAL A 4 -16.39 7.46 -7.53
C VAL A 4 -15.59 6.20 -7.79
N HIS A 5 -14.28 6.27 -7.61
CA HIS A 5 -13.43 5.09 -7.69
C HIS A 5 -13.81 4.20 -6.51
N GLU A 6 -14.18 2.95 -6.78
CA GLU A 6 -14.40 1.96 -5.73
C GLU A 6 -13.09 1.76 -4.97
N SER A 7 -13.19 1.58 -3.66
CA SER A 7 -12.04 1.32 -2.81
C SER A 7 -11.89 -0.18 -2.62
N LEU A 8 -10.65 -0.68 -2.66
CA LEU A 8 -10.33 -2.07 -2.39
C LEU A 8 -10.29 -2.25 -0.87
N THR A 9 -11.34 -2.83 -0.29
CA THR A 9 -11.57 -2.86 1.17
C THR A 9 -10.88 -4.04 1.87
N ASP A 10 -10.49 -5.07 1.13
CA ASP A 10 -9.89 -6.32 1.60
C ASP A 10 -8.36 -6.36 1.47
N TRP A 11 -7.72 -5.23 1.15
CA TRP A 11 -6.28 -5.13 0.88
C TRP A 11 -5.41 -5.65 2.02
N GLU A 12 -5.87 -5.60 3.27
CA GLU A 12 -5.15 -6.12 4.44
C GLU A 12 -4.89 -7.63 4.34
N THR A 13 -5.72 -8.36 3.60
CA THR A 13 -5.66 -9.82 3.45
C THR A 13 -5.12 -10.28 2.11
N LEU A 14 -5.06 -9.40 1.11
CA LEU A 14 -4.52 -9.74 -0.20
C LEU A 14 -2.99 -9.90 -0.18
N PRO A 15 -2.41 -10.71 -1.06
CA PRO A 15 -0.96 -10.73 -1.25
C PRO A 15 -0.45 -9.33 -1.62
N ALA A 16 0.61 -8.84 -0.96
CA ALA A 16 1.14 -7.49 -1.18
C ALA A 16 1.47 -7.19 -2.66
N LYS A 17 1.96 -8.20 -3.39
CA LYS A 17 2.24 -8.10 -4.83
C LYS A 17 1.01 -7.77 -5.69
N GLU A 18 -0.19 -8.13 -5.25
CA GLU A 18 -1.43 -7.87 -6.00
C GLU A 18 -1.88 -6.42 -5.86
N LEU A 19 -1.45 -5.74 -4.79
CA LEU A 19 -1.68 -4.31 -4.61
C LEU A 19 -0.74 -3.46 -5.46
N ALA A 20 0.30 -4.04 -6.07
CA ALA A 20 1.22 -3.34 -6.95
C ALA A 20 0.46 -2.69 -8.12
N ASN A 21 0.97 -1.54 -8.57
CA ASN A 21 0.42 -0.71 -9.65
C ASN A 21 -0.96 -0.12 -9.41
N HIS A 22 -1.70 -0.51 -8.38
CA HIS A 22 -2.94 0.16 -8.02
C HIS A 22 -2.65 1.61 -7.62
N ARG A 23 -3.51 2.52 -8.06
CA ARG A 23 -3.51 3.89 -7.54
C ARG A 23 -3.98 3.85 -6.09
N ALA A 24 -3.29 4.55 -5.21
CA ALA A 24 -3.65 4.69 -3.81
C ALA A 24 -3.51 6.14 -3.36
N ILE A 25 -4.32 6.50 -2.37
CA ILE A 25 -4.29 7.79 -1.72
C ILE A 25 -3.99 7.54 -0.25
N ALA A 26 -2.84 7.98 0.23
CA ALA A 26 -2.45 7.86 1.62
C ALA A 26 -2.44 9.22 2.30
N VAL A 27 -2.78 9.24 3.59
CA VAL A 27 -2.66 10.42 4.43
C VAL A 27 -1.60 10.16 5.49
N THR A 28 -0.57 11.02 5.50
CA THR A 28 0.49 10.96 6.49
C THR A 28 -0.01 11.41 7.87
N VAL A 29 0.77 11.12 8.91
CA VAL A 29 0.51 11.62 10.28
C VAL A 29 0.57 13.15 10.38
N ASN A 30 1.25 13.82 9.44
CA ASN A 30 1.34 15.28 9.35
C ASN A 30 0.30 15.89 8.38
N ASP A 31 -0.81 15.18 8.13
CA ASP A 31 -1.92 15.62 7.26
C ASP A 31 -1.56 15.86 5.79
N THR A 32 -0.36 15.49 5.35
CA THR A 32 0.01 15.51 3.92
C THR A 32 -0.65 14.35 3.20
N VAL A 33 -1.29 14.63 2.07
CA VAL A 33 -1.91 13.64 1.18
C VAL A 33 -0.94 13.26 0.08
N ILE A 34 -0.77 11.96 -0.14
CA ILE A 34 0.02 11.40 -1.23
C ILE A 34 -0.93 10.62 -2.12
N ASP A 35 -0.88 10.91 -3.41
CA ASP A 35 -1.65 10.24 -4.45
C ASP A 35 -0.68 9.72 -5.50
N GLY A 36 -0.71 8.41 -5.74
CA GLY A 36 0.20 7.78 -6.67
C GLY A 36 -0.04 6.29 -6.81
N ARG A 37 0.81 5.63 -7.60
CA ARG A 37 0.78 4.17 -7.75
C ARG A 37 1.67 3.51 -6.69
N LEU A 38 1.22 2.34 -6.23
CA LEU A 38 2.00 1.50 -5.33
C LEU A 38 3.05 0.70 -6.09
N ILE A 39 4.28 0.71 -5.58
CA ILE A 39 5.41 -0.05 -6.11
C ILE A 39 5.77 -1.13 -5.10
N TYR A 40 5.74 -2.38 -5.55
CA TYR A 40 6.08 -3.54 -4.74
C TYR A 40 7.58 -3.76 -4.67
N HIS A 41 8.07 -4.05 -3.48
CA HIS A 41 9.44 -4.49 -3.22
C HIS A 41 9.41 -5.72 -2.32
N ASP A 42 10.32 -6.65 -2.58
CA ASP A 42 10.52 -7.82 -1.72
C ASP A 42 11.98 -7.94 -1.27
N ARG A 43 12.13 -8.41 -0.03
CA ARG A 43 13.42 -8.74 0.54
C ARG A 43 13.31 -10.06 1.28
N LYS A 44 14.03 -11.06 0.78
CA LYS A 44 14.13 -12.37 1.42
C LYS A 44 15.41 -12.46 2.23
N THR A 45 15.28 -12.97 3.45
CA THR A 45 16.37 -13.40 4.32
C THR A 45 16.24 -14.90 4.58
N SER A 46 17.21 -15.52 5.24
CA SER A 46 17.15 -16.94 5.60
C SER A 46 15.98 -17.30 6.54
N HIS A 47 15.48 -16.34 7.34
CA HIS A 47 14.46 -16.58 8.36
C HIS A 47 13.14 -15.85 8.09
N SER A 48 13.12 -14.89 7.16
CA SER A 48 11.94 -14.04 6.96
C SER A 48 11.86 -13.47 5.55
N ARG A 49 10.65 -13.27 5.06
CA ARG A 49 10.33 -12.51 3.86
C ARG A 49 9.68 -11.20 4.28
N PHE A 50 10.20 -10.09 3.78
CA PHE A 50 9.65 -8.77 3.99
C PHE A 50 9.17 -8.24 2.64
N GLU A 51 7.91 -7.87 2.56
CA GLU A 51 7.30 -7.28 1.40
C GLU A 51 6.85 -5.87 1.75
N THR A 52 7.10 -4.91 0.88
CA THR A 52 6.71 -3.51 1.12
C THR A 52 6.12 -2.91 -0.13
N LEU A 53 5.12 -2.03 0.05
CA LEU A 53 4.63 -1.17 -1.02
C LEU A 53 4.98 0.28 -0.69
N ASN A 54 5.53 0.99 -1.67
CA ASN A 54 5.92 2.39 -1.59
C ASN A 54 5.15 3.21 -2.62
N PHE A 55 5.13 4.53 -2.48
CA PHE A 55 4.74 5.41 -3.58
C PHE A 55 5.95 5.75 -4.44
N ASP A 56 5.77 5.94 -5.74
CA ASP A 56 6.85 6.36 -6.64
C ASP A 56 7.58 7.63 -6.16
N ALA A 57 6.81 8.58 -5.62
CA ALA A 57 7.35 9.83 -5.10
C ALA A 57 8.14 9.69 -3.78
N ILE A 58 8.04 8.55 -3.07
CA ILE A 58 8.59 8.39 -1.72
C ILE A 58 9.12 6.97 -1.52
N SER A 59 10.42 6.85 -1.24
CA SER A 59 11.09 5.57 -0.97
C SER A 59 10.75 4.92 0.38
N ARG A 60 9.71 5.40 1.07
CA ARG A 60 9.30 4.90 2.39
C ARG A 60 8.09 3.96 2.24
N PRO A 61 8.09 2.80 2.93
CA PRO A 61 6.95 1.89 2.95
C PRO A 61 5.69 2.55 3.47
N VAL A 62 4.61 2.45 2.68
CA VAL A 62 3.25 2.72 3.15
C VAL A 62 2.59 1.45 3.67
N ILE A 63 2.84 0.31 3.02
CA ILE A 63 2.35 -1.00 3.46
C ILE A 63 3.54 -1.94 3.66
N VAL A 64 3.45 -2.77 4.69
CA VAL A 64 4.42 -3.82 5.01
C VAL A 64 3.69 -5.14 5.23
N SER A 65 4.20 -6.22 4.63
CA SER A 65 3.84 -7.61 4.92
C SER A 65 5.09 -8.36 5.37
N ILE A 66 4.97 -9.15 6.44
CA ILE A 66 6.06 -9.97 6.97
C ILE A 66 5.60 -11.41 6.91
N ASN A 67 6.38 -12.27 6.26
CA ASN A 67 6.09 -13.70 6.13
C ASN A 67 4.67 -14.00 5.60
N GLU A 68 4.13 -13.13 4.75
CA GLU A 68 2.82 -13.31 4.12
C GLU A 68 1.64 -13.40 5.13
N THR A 69 1.80 -12.87 6.34
CA THR A 69 0.76 -12.91 7.39
C THR A 69 -0.34 -11.87 7.21
N GLY A 70 -0.30 -11.10 6.11
CA GLY A 70 -1.19 -9.98 5.86
C GLY A 70 -0.45 -8.65 5.79
N ASN A 71 -1.15 -7.66 5.23
CA ASN A 71 -0.63 -6.32 5.01
C ASN A 71 -0.97 -5.41 6.19
N LEU A 72 0.00 -4.60 6.58
CA LEU A 72 -0.13 -3.59 7.63
C LEU A 72 0.21 -2.22 7.08
N LEU A 73 -0.59 -1.22 7.44
CA LEU A 73 -0.23 0.18 7.23
C LEU A 73 0.98 0.54 8.12
N ALA A 74 1.96 1.23 7.56
CA ALA A 74 3.08 1.80 8.31
C ALA A 74 2.61 2.98 9.17
N LYS A 75 1.95 2.67 10.29
CA LYS A 75 1.25 3.64 11.16
C LYS A 75 2.12 4.74 11.75
N GLU A 76 3.44 4.54 11.80
CA GLU A 76 4.39 5.58 12.22
C GLU A 76 4.43 6.79 11.27
N LEU A 77 4.08 6.58 9.99
CA LEU A 77 4.15 7.59 8.94
C LEU A 77 2.79 7.93 8.33
N PHE A 78 1.87 6.98 8.35
CA PHE A 78 0.58 7.08 7.69
C PHE A 78 -0.57 6.77 8.66
N LYS A 79 -1.59 7.62 8.66
CA LYS A 79 -2.81 7.39 9.45
C LYS A 79 -3.90 6.67 8.66
N ALA A 80 -3.88 6.77 7.35
CA ALA A 80 -4.85 6.12 6.47
C ALA A 80 -4.27 5.85 5.09
N ILE A 81 -4.78 4.81 4.44
CA ILE A 81 -4.60 4.55 3.01
C ILE A 81 -5.93 4.14 2.41
N ASN A 82 -6.20 4.63 1.20
CA ASN A 82 -7.27 4.15 0.36
C ASN A 82 -6.67 3.63 -0.96
N ILE A 83 -6.80 2.33 -1.23
CA ILE A 83 -6.35 1.73 -2.49
C ILE A 83 -7.55 1.70 -3.42
N LEU A 84 -7.40 2.27 -4.61
CA LEU A 84 -8.48 2.33 -5.59
C LEU A 84 -8.54 1.02 -6.36
N LYS A 85 -9.74 0.48 -6.51
CA LYS A 85 -10.02 -0.66 -7.37
C LYS A 85 -9.97 -0.21 -8.82
N GLU A 86 -9.12 -0.81 -9.62
CA GLU A 86 -9.07 -0.56 -11.05
C GLU A 86 -10.35 -1.12 -11.68
N THR A 87 -11.21 -0.25 -12.20
CA THR A 87 -12.37 -0.67 -13.00
C THR A 87 -11.89 -1.01 -14.41
N LYS A 88 -12.05 -2.27 -14.81
CA LYS A 88 -11.85 -2.72 -16.19
C LYS A 88 -12.85 -2.05 -17.14
#